data_AF-A0A0N4U313-F1
#
_entry.id   AF-A0A0N4U313-F1
#
_cell.length_a   1.000
_cell.length_b   1.000
_cell.length_c   1.000
_cell.angle_alpha   90.00
_cell.angle_beta   90.00
_cell.angle_gamma   90.00
#
_symmetry.space_group_name_H-M   'P 1'
#
loop_
_entity.id
_entity.type
_entity.pdbx_description
1 polymer ?
#
loop_
_entity_poly.entity_id
_entity_poly.type
_entity_poly.pdbx_seq_one_letter_code
_entity_poly.pdbx_strand_id
1 'polypeptide(L)'
;MASTKRGSDEGVALCLSVVLLGIKGLIGHIEGRKEEMVFNNDAKRLFGTTNLYEILQLHGSKKVRQNYTREEIKKAYLKLTLKYHPDRCYGDNEKVEATQKFQILNKAYSILDNKEKRKIYDDTGVINDEEICYNDVDLSTLWKAAFKKITKADLESYIKEYRESGEEREDVKKSYENHKGDMGKIMNDIIGVSFEDEDRIRNMINEMIENGELKLTKSFVNESRQKRAKRQKAAKKEAKEAAKMLKEIEEKEGSKSLVALIQDRQKNKMNGYDKFCDELAAKYCNKPASRKRKAS
;
A
#
# COMPACT_ATOMS: atom_id res chain seq x y z
N MET A 1 10.49 38.48 -47.76
CA MET A 1 11.14 38.06 -46.49
C MET A 1 10.09 37.55 -45.48
N ALA A 2 9.21 36.62 -45.86
CA ALA A 2 8.13 36.15 -44.99
C ALA A 2 7.96 34.63 -45.11
N SER A 3 8.83 33.85 -44.44
CA SER A 3 8.64 32.39 -44.40
C SER A 3 9.04 31.70 -43.08
N THR A 4 9.32 32.43 -42.00
CA THR A 4 9.88 31.86 -40.76
C THR A 4 8.91 31.77 -39.57
N LYS A 5 7.63 32.16 -39.69
CA LYS A 5 6.67 32.12 -38.56
C LYS A 5 5.90 30.81 -38.37
N ARG A 6 5.91 29.86 -39.32
CA ARG A 6 5.07 28.64 -39.21
C ARG A 6 5.60 27.58 -38.23
N GLY A 7 6.91 27.53 -37.95
CA GLY A 7 7.49 26.47 -37.11
C GLY A 7 7.36 26.69 -35.59
N SER A 8 7.25 27.93 -35.11
CA SER A 8 7.10 28.20 -33.68
C SER A 8 5.72 27.82 -33.16
N ASP A 9 4.68 28.03 -33.97
CA ASP A 9 3.29 27.84 -33.55
C ASP A 9 2.95 26.34 -33.41
N GLU A 10 3.50 25.48 -34.27
CA GLU A 10 3.34 24.02 -34.16
C GLU A 10 4.00 23.46 -32.89
N GLY A 11 5.19 23.94 -32.53
CA GLY A 11 5.89 23.51 -31.31
C GLY A 11 5.16 23.93 -30.03
N VAL A 12 4.61 25.14 -30.00
CA VAL A 12 3.80 25.63 -28.87
C VAL A 12 2.49 24.85 -28.78
N ALA A 13 1.84 24.54 -29.91
CA ALA A 13 0.62 23.72 -29.96
C ALA A 13 0.86 22.28 -29.47
N LEU A 14 2.00 21.67 -29.82
CA LEU A 14 2.42 20.35 -29.32
C LEU A 14 2.70 20.36 -27.81
N CYS A 15 3.39 21.38 -27.28
CA CYS A 15 3.60 21.50 -25.84
C CYS A 15 2.28 21.71 -25.08
N LEU A 16 1.38 22.56 -25.59
CA LEU A 16 0.06 22.77 -24.98
C LEU A 16 -0.79 21.51 -24.99
N SER A 17 -0.78 20.72 -26.09
CA SER A 17 -1.55 19.49 -26.16
C SER A 17 -1.06 18.44 -25.16
N VAL A 18 0.26 18.27 -24.98
CA VAL A 18 0.85 17.37 -23.97
C VAL A 18 0.50 17.81 -22.55
N VAL A 19 0.58 19.11 -22.25
CA VAL A 19 0.21 19.65 -20.92
C VAL A 19 -1.27 19.46 -20.66
N LEU A 20 -2.14 19.72 -21.64
CA LEU A 20 -3.59 19.52 -21.51
C LEU A 20 -3.95 18.04 -21.34
N LEU A 21 -3.27 17.12 -22.02
CA LEU A 21 -3.42 15.68 -21.82
C LEU A 21 -3.00 15.28 -20.40
N GLY A 22 -1.89 15.81 -19.89
CA GLY A 22 -1.43 15.57 -18.52
C GLY A 22 -2.41 16.11 -17.46
N ILE A 23 -2.96 17.31 -17.66
CA ILE A 23 -3.97 17.90 -16.77
C ILE A 23 -5.27 17.10 -16.81
N LYS A 24 -5.75 16.68 -17.99
CA LYS A 24 -6.92 15.80 -18.12
C LYS A 24 -6.72 14.47 -17.39
N GLY A 25 -5.55 13.85 -17.52
CA GLY A 25 -5.21 12.62 -16.81
C GLY A 25 -5.19 12.81 -15.29
N LEU A 26 -4.62 13.92 -14.80
CA LEU A 26 -4.62 14.25 -13.36
C LEU A 26 -6.03 14.51 -12.83
N ILE A 27 -6.88 15.23 -13.57
CA ILE A 27 -8.29 15.46 -13.19
C ILE A 27 -9.02 14.13 -13.10
N GLY A 28 -8.90 13.26 -14.12
CA GLY A 28 -9.49 11.92 -14.10
C GLY A 28 -9.03 11.08 -12.91
N HIS A 29 -7.73 11.09 -12.59
CA HIS A 29 -7.21 10.38 -11.42
C HIS A 29 -7.75 10.95 -10.08
N ILE A 30 -7.90 12.27 -9.98
CA ILE A 30 -8.48 12.92 -8.79
C ILE A 30 -9.97 12.59 -8.66
N GLU A 31 -10.72 12.58 -9.76
CA GLU A 31 -12.14 12.22 -9.78
C GLU A 31 -12.36 10.75 -9.44
N GLY A 32 -11.63 9.82 -10.06
CA GLY A 32 -11.70 8.39 -9.72
C GLY A 32 -11.36 8.13 -8.25
N ARG A 33 -10.35 8.82 -7.70
CA ARG A 33 -10.03 8.73 -6.26
C ARG A 33 -11.14 9.28 -5.37
N LYS A 34 -11.84 10.34 -5.78
CA LYS A 34 -13.01 10.87 -5.05
C LYS A 34 -14.15 9.86 -5.09
N GLU A 35 -14.44 9.26 -6.24
CA GLU A 35 -15.49 8.24 -6.37
C GLU A 35 -15.18 6.97 -5.57
N GLU A 36 -13.93 6.54 -5.54
CA GLU A 36 -13.47 5.41 -4.71
C GLU A 36 -13.63 5.71 -3.21
N MET A 37 -13.29 6.92 -2.77
CA MET A 37 -13.53 7.37 -1.40
C MET A 37 -15.03 7.40 -1.07
N VAL A 38 -15.87 7.92 -1.96
CA VAL A 38 -17.33 7.96 -1.77
C VAL A 38 -17.90 6.55 -1.65
N PHE A 39 -17.51 5.63 -2.53
CA PHE A 39 -17.96 4.24 -2.46
C PHE A 39 -17.57 3.57 -1.14
N ASN A 40 -16.31 3.68 -0.73
CA ASN A 40 -15.84 3.04 0.49
C ASN A 40 -16.55 3.59 1.73
N ASN A 41 -16.82 4.89 1.77
CA ASN A 41 -17.54 5.54 2.86
C ASN A 41 -19.01 5.10 2.91
N ASP A 42 -19.70 5.09 1.76
CA ASP A 42 -21.10 4.69 1.70
C ASP A 42 -21.28 3.19 1.96
N ALA A 43 -20.39 2.35 1.44
CA ALA A 43 -20.40 0.90 1.71
C ALA A 43 -20.23 0.62 3.20
N LYS A 44 -19.33 1.34 3.87
CA LYS A 44 -19.13 1.23 5.31
C LYS A 44 -20.33 1.72 6.11
N ARG A 45 -20.94 2.85 5.71
CA ARG A 45 -22.14 3.39 6.36
C ARG A 45 -23.33 2.45 6.23
N LEU A 46 -23.53 1.84 5.06
CA LEU A 46 -24.76 1.10 4.73
C LEU A 46 -24.65 -0.41 4.99
N PHE A 47 -23.46 -1.00 4.84
CA PHE A 47 -23.20 -2.44 5.03
C PHE A 47 -22.21 -2.75 6.16
N GLY A 48 -21.55 -1.75 6.75
CA GLY A 48 -20.54 -1.95 7.79
C GLY A 48 -19.19 -2.46 7.27
N THR A 49 -19.07 -2.70 5.95
CA THR A 49 -17.92 -3.36 5.35
C THR A 49 -17.57 -2.71 4.00
N THR A 50 -16.28 -2.69 3.66
CA THR A 50 -15.78 -2.29 2.33
C THR A 50 -15.46 -3.50 1.44
N ASN A 51 -15.69 -4.70 1.95
CA ASN A 51 -15.38 -5.93 1.24
C ASN A 51 -16.55 -6.30 0.32
N LEU A 52 -16.28 -6.43 -0.98
CA LEU A 52 -17.30 -6.72 -1.99
C LEU A 52 -18.06 -8.03 -1.72
N TYR A 53 -17.37 -9.05 -1.18
CA TYR A 53 -18.02 -10.32 -0.83
C TYR A 53 -18.96 -10.16 0.38
N GLU A 54 -18.56 -9.39 1.40
CA GLU A 54 -19.36 -9.17 2.60
C GLU A 54 -20.58 -8.29 2.31
N ILE A 55 -20.47 -7.34 1.36
CA ILE A 55 -21.60 -6.59 0.80
C ILE A 55 -22.63 -7.54 0.17
N LEU A 56 -22.17 -8.58 -0.53
CA LEU A 56 -23.02 -9.66 -1.05
C LEU A 56 -23.46 -10.68 0.02
N GLN A 57 -23.16 -10.46 1.30
CA GLN A 57 -23.40 -11.40 2.40
C GLN A 57 -22.70 -12.76 2.22
N LEU A 58 -21.61 -12.79 1.47
CA LEU A 58 -20.74 -13.94 1.28
C LEU A 58 -19.56 -13.84 2.26
N HIS A 59 -19.69 -14.56 3.38
CA HIS A 59 -18.70 -14.53 4.46
C HIS A 59 -17.72 -15.70 4.36
N GLY A 60 -16.44 -15.42 4.58
CA GLY A 60 -15.42 -16.47 4.63
C GLY A 60 -14.03 -15.89 4.72
N SER A 61 -13.04 -16.76 4.95
CA SER A 61 -11.62 -16.39 4.84
C SER A 61 -11.25 -16.03 3.40
N LYS A 62 -10.13 -15.34 3.17
CA LYS A 62 -9.66 -14.95 1.82
C LYS A 62 -9.66 -16.15 0.85
N LYS A 63 -9.20 -17.33 1.28
CA LYS A 63 -9.22 -18.56 0.47
C LYS A 63 -10.64 -19.02 0.11
N VAL A 64 -11.57 -18.93 1.06
CA VAL A 64 -12.97 -19.31 0.85
C VAL A 64 -13.62 -18.34 -0.14
N ARG A 65 -13.36 -17.04 0.00
CA ARG A 65 -13.91 -16.00 -0.87
C ARG A 65 -13.46 -16.15 -2.33
N GLN A 66 -12.21 -16.53 -2.56
CA GLN A 66 -11.67 -16.80 -3.89
C GLN A 66 -12.33 -18.04 -4.54
N ASN A 67 -12.87 -18.97 -3.75
CA ASN A 67 -13.51 -20.18 -4.24
C ASN A 67 -14.99 -20.01 -4.59
N TYR A 68 -15.64 -18.88 -4.25
CA TYR A 68 -17.05 -18.67 -4.60
C TYR A 68 -17.24 -18.77 -6.11
N THR A 69 -18.20 -19.59 -6.53
CA THR A 69 -18.53 -19.73 -7.94
C THR A 69 -19.29 -18.51 -8.43
N ARG A 70 -19.26 -18.25 -9.75
CA ARG A 70 -20.03 -17.17 -10.38
C ARG A 70 -21.54 -17.31 -10.09
N GLU A 71 -22.03 -18.54 -10.01
CA GLU A 71 -23.43 -18.83 -9.72
C GLU A 71 -23.84 -18.43 -8.29
N GLU A 72 -22.98 -18.69 -7.30
CA GLU A 72 -23.23 -18.28 -5.91
C GLU A 72 -23.26 -16.76 -5.77
N ILE A 73 -22.33 -16.06 -6.43
CA ILE A 73 -22.29 -14.60 -6.48
C ILE A 73 -23.57 -14.05 -7.13
N LYS A 74 -23.98 -14.62 -8.26
CA LYS A 74 -25.22 -14.22 -8.95
C LYS A 74 -26.46 -14.47 -8.10
N LYS A 75 -26.56 -15.62 -7.43
CA LYS A 75 -27.67 -15.94 -6.51
C LYS A 75 -27.73 -14.95 -5.34
N ALA A 76 -26.60 -14.62 -4.73
CA ALA A 76 -26.53 -13.64 -3.65
C ALA A 76 -26.97 -12.25 -4.12
N TYR A 77 -26.46 -11.80 -5.27
CA TYR A 77 -26.85 -10.53 -5.87
C TYR A 77 -28.34 -10.44 -6.16
N LEU A 78 -28.94 -11.48 -6.77
CA LEU A 78 -30.38 -11.51 -7.06
C LEU A 78 -31.23 -11.42 -5.79
N LYS A 79 -30.84 -12.15 -4.73
CA LYS A 79 -31.52 -12.11 -3.43
C LYS A 79 -31.49 -10.70 -2.81
N LEU A 80 -30.37 -10.00 -2.92
CA LEU A 80 -30.21 -8.65 -2.36
C LEU A 80 -30.85 -7.56 -3.20
N THR A 81 -30.83 -7.70 -4.53
CA THR A 81 -31.51 -6.79 -5.45
C THR A 81 -33.00 -6.76 -5.16
N LEU A 82 -33.61 -7.92 -4.96
CA LEU A 82 -35.03 -8.01 -4.57
C LEU A 82 -35.31 -7.39 -3.20
N LYS A 83 -34.32 -7.32 -2.29
CA LYS A 83 -34.47 -6.73 -0.96
C LYS A 83 -34.32 -5.22 -0.97
N TYR A 84 -33.43 -4.68 -1.79
CA TYR A 84 -33.09 -3.26 -1.84
C TYR A 84 -33.68 -2.54 -3.06
N HIS A 85 -34.65 -3.15 -3.75
CA HIS A 85 -35.34 -2.49 -4.86
C HIS A 85 -36.15 -1.29 -4.35
N PRO A 86 -36.04 -0.10 -4.98
CA PRO A 86 -36.68 1.14 -4.49
C PRO A 86 -38.21 1.03 -4.43
N ASP A 87 -38.81 0.16 -5.23
CA ASP A 87 -40.26 -0.08 -5.29
C ASP A 87 -40.82 -0.77 -4.02
N ARG A 88 -39.96 -1.38 -3.18
CA ARG A 88 -40.39 -2.03 -1.93
C ARG A 88 -40.31 -1.11 -0.70
N CYS A 89 -39.83 0.12 -0.87
CA CYS A 89 -39.64 1.09 0.21
C CYS A 89 -40.71 2.18 0.12
N TYR A 90 -41.50 2.34 1.19
CA TYR A 90 -42.64 3.25 1.18
C TYR A 90 -42.28 4.67 1.62
N GLY A 91 -41.20 4.85 2.41
CA GLY A 91 -40.75 6.17 2.87
C GLY A 91 -39.70 6.84 1.96
N ASP A 92 -39.75 8.17 1.84
CA ASP A 92 -38.80 8.93 1.00
C ASP A 92 -37.34 8.77 1.44
N ASN A 93 -37.08 8.78 2.75
CA ASN A 93 -35.73 8.53 3.30
C ASN A 93 -35.25 7.10 3.04
N GLU A 94 -36.15 6.12 3.13
CA GLU A 94 -35.84 4.70 2.87
C GLU A 94 -35.51 4.47 1.39
N LYS A 95 -36.19 5.18 0.48
CA LYS A 95 -35.91 5.13 -0.96
C LYS A 95 -34.50 5.60 -1.28
N VAL A 96 -34.05 6.71 -0.69
CA VAL A 96 -32.68 7.23 -0.89
C VAL A 96 -31.63 6.23 -0.42
N GLU A 97 -31.79 5.68 0.79
CA GLU A 97 -30.86 4.65 1.29
C GLU A 97 -30.91 3.36 0.46
N ALA A 98 -32.09 2.94 -0.01
CA ALA A 98 -32.26 1.78 -0.88
C ALA A 98 -31.56 2.00 -2.22
N THR A 99 -31.69 3.18 -2.82
CA THR A 99 -30.96 3.54 -4.05
C THR A 99 -29.46 3.48 -3.86
N GLN A 100 -28.92 4.02 -2.75
CA GLN A 100 -27.49 3.95 -2.46
C GLN A 100 -27.01 2.51 -2.24
N LYS A 101 -27.76 1.71 -1.45
CA LYS A 101 -27.47 0.28 -1.26
C LYS A 101 -27.49 -0.48 -2.59
N PHE A 102 -28.44 -0.16 -3.47
CA PHE A 102 -28.56 -0.77 -4.79
C PHE A 102 -27.37 -0.40 -5.71
N GLN A 103 -26.94 0.87 -5.72
CA GLN A 103 -25.76 1.31 -6.47
C GLN A 103 -24.50 0.56 -6.02
N ILE A 104 -24.28 0.46 -4.70
CA ILE A 104 -23.14 -0.26 -4.13
C ILE A 104 -23.19 -1.75 -4.47
N LEU A 105 -24.38 -2.35 -4.37
CA LEU A 105 -24.61 -3.75 -4.70
C LEU A 105 -24.29 -4.04 -6.18
N ASN A 106 -24.75 -3.18 -7.09
CA ASN A 106 -24.48 -3.29 -8.53
C ASN A 106 -23.00 -3.19 -8.83
N LYS A 107 -22.30 -2.23 -8.21
CA LYS A 107 -20.85 -2.06 -8.35
C LYS A 107 -20.08 -3.28 -7.84
N ALA A 108 -20.44 -3.79 -6.66
CA ALA A 108 -19.85 -5.02 -6.12
C ALA A 108 -20.05 -6.22 -7.05
N TYR A 109 -21.25 -6.39 -7.61
CA TYR A 109 -21.54 -7.45 -8.57
C TYR A 109 -20.78 -7.26 -9.89
N SER A 110 -20.71 -6.05 -10.44
CA SER A 110 -19.97 -5.76 -11.68
C SER A 110 -18.49 -6.17 -11.61
N ILE A 111 -17.86 -5.93 -10.46
CA ILE A 111 -16.45 -6.29 -10.22
C ILE A 111 -16.30 -7.80 -10.00
N LEU A 112 -17.20 -8.43 -9.23
CA LEU A 112 -17.11 -9.85 -8.89
C LEU A 112 -17.61 -10.79 -10.00
N ASP A 113 -18.45 -10.32 -10.91
CA ASP A 113 -18.95 -11.11 -12.04
C ASP A 113 -17.90 -11.24 -13.15
N ASN A 114 -17.10 -10.19 -13.39
CA ASN A 114 -15.99 -10.24 -14.33
C ASN A 114 -14.77 -10.92 -13.69
N LYS A 115 -14.34 -12.04 -14.27
CA LYS A 115 -13.20 -12.85 -13.79
C LYS A 115 -11.90 -12.04 -13.66
N GLU A 116 -11.64 -11.10 -14.57
CA GLU A 116 -10.44 -10.28 -14.57
C GLU A 116 -10.49 -9.22 -13.47
N LYS A 117 -11.60 -8.47 -13.39
CA LYS A 117 -11.84 -7.48 -12.31
C LYS A 117 -11.80 -8.15 -10.93
N ARG A 118 -12.43 -9.32 -10.80
CA ARG A 118 -12.42 -10.13 -9.57
C ARG A 118 -11.00 -10.54 -9.17
N LYS A 119 -10.18 -10.99 -10.13
CA LYS A 119 -8.79 -11.38 -9.87
C LYS A 119 -7.97 -10.19 -9.38
N ILE A 120 -8.11 -9.03 -10.01
CA ILE A 120 -7.44 -7.79 -9.60
C ILE A 120 -7.86 -7.40 -8.17
N TYR A 121 -9.16 -7.47 -7.87
CA TYR A 121 -9.70 -7.21 -6.53
C TYR A 121 -9.17 -8.21 -5.50
N ASP A 122 -9.15 -9.51 -5.80
CA ASP A 122 -8.67 -10.55 -4.88
C ASP A 122 -7.16 -10.42 -4.56
N ASP A 123 -6.38 -9.89 -5.50
CA ASP A 123 -4.94 -9.66 -5.35
C ASP A 123 -4.62 -8.33 -4.64
N THR A 124 -5.31 -7.24 -4.99
CA THR A 124 -4.99 -5.87 -4.52
C THR A 124 -5.89 -5.38 -3.38
N GLY A 125 -7.15 -5.83 -3.34
CA GLY A 125 -8.20 -5.29 -2.48
C GLY A 125 -8.75 -3.93 -2.94
N VAL A 126 -8.32 -3.42 -4.11
CA VAL A 126 -8.70 -2.09 -4.64
C VAL A 126 -9.89 -2.23 -5.60
N ILE A 127 -10.79 -1.25 -5.55
CA ILE A 127 -11.99 -1.19 -6.37
C ILE A 127 -11.72 -0.21 -7.51
N ASN A 128 -11.24 -0.73 -8.65
CA ASN A 128 -11.07 0.08 -9.85
C ASN A 128 -12.41 0.11 -10.60
N ASP A 129 -13.04 1.28 -10.64
CA ASP A 129 -14.35 1.47 -11.27
C ASP A 129 -14.24 1.91 -12.72
N GLU A 130 -13.04 2.34 -13.14
CA GLU A 130 -12.75 2.60 -14.53
C GLU A 130 -13.12 1.35 -15.34
N GLU A 131 -14.02 1.55 -16.31
CA GLU A 131 -14.26 0.59 -17.37
C GLU A 131 -12.89 0.21 -17.91
N ILE A 132 -12.49 -1.06 -17.73
CA ILE A 132 -11.27 -1.59 -18.31
C ILE A 132 -11.50 -1.51 -19.81
N CYS A 133 -11.08 -0.41 -20.43
CA CYS A 133 -11.08 -0.27 -21.86
C CYS A 133 -10.15 -1.38 -22.37
N TYR A 134 -10.68 -2.30 -23.20
CA TYR A 134 -9.93 -3.45 -23.72
C TYR A 134 -8.61 -3.07 -24.43
N ASN A 135 -8.40 -1.79 -24.74
CA ASN A 135 -7.21 -1.29 -25.41
C ASN A 135 -6.16 -0.67 -24.48
N ASP A 136 -6.48 -0.41 -23.20
CA ASP A 136 -5.50 0.03 -22.21
C ASP A 136 -5.10 -1.18 -21.38
N VAL A 137 -4.03 -1.86 -21.82
CA VAL A 137 -3.37 -2.92 -21.05
C VAL A 137 -3.09 -2.37 -19.65
N ASP A 138 -3.72 -2.95 -18.63
CA ASP A 138 -3.42 -2.64 -17.24
C ASP A 138 -1.93 -2.94 -17.00
N LEU A 139 -1.11 -1.90 -17.05
CA LEU A 139 0.35 -1.96 -16.86
C LEU A 139 0.68 -2.65 -15.55
N SER A 140 -0.18 -2.55 -14.54
CA SER A 140 0.02 -3.24 -13.26
C SER A 140 -0.14 -4.75 -13.41
N THR A 141 -1.09 -5.23 -14.21
CA THR A 141 -1.27 -6.64 -14.55
C THR A 141 -0.12 -7.13 -15.42
N LEU A 142 0.30 -6.36 -16.43
CA LEU A 142 1.45 -6.71 -17.25
C LEU A 142 2.74 -6.77 -16.42
N TRP A 143 2.98 -5.80 -15.54
CA TRP A 143 4.14 -5.75 -14.65
C TRP A 143 4.15 -6.92 -13.66
N LYS A 144 3.02 -7.25 -13.03
CA LYS A 144 2.92 -8.44 -12.16
C LYS A 144 3.09 -9.75 -12.91
N ALA A 145 2.70 -9.81 -14.19
CA ALA A 145 2.91 -10.97 -15.04
C ALA A 145 4.38 -11.06 -15.50
N ALA A 146 5.02 -9.92 -15.76
CA ALA A 146 6.42 -9.83 -16.20
C ALA A 146 7.41 -10.08 -15.05
N PHE A 147 7.10 -9.63 -13.83
CA PHE A 147 7.99 -9.74 -12.67
C PHE A 147 7.55 -10.84 -11.70
N LYS A 148 8.45 -11.79 -11.43
CA LYS A 148 8.22 -12.89 -10.48
C LYS A 148 7.86 -12.34 -9.09
N LYS A 149 6.80 -12.90 -8.48
CA LYS A 149 6.47 -12.62 -7.08
C LYS A 149 7.64 -13.08 -6.20
N ILE A 150 8.31 -12.12 -5.56
CA ILE A 150 9.40 -12.41 -4.64
C ILE A 150 8.81 -13.02 -3.36
N THR A 151 9.15 -14.27 -3.09
CA THR A 151 8.78 -14.96 -1.87
C THR A 151 9.91 -14.88 -0.82
N LYS A 152 9.60 -15.23 0.44
CA LYS A 152 10.64 -15.32 1.48
C LYS A 152 11.73 -16.33 1.12
N ALA A 153 11.36 -17.44 0.48
CA ALA A 153 12.29 -18.45 0.02
C ALA A 153 13.24 -17.91 -1.07
N ASP A 154 12.73 -17.07 -1.99
CA ASP A 154 13.57 -16.42 -3.00
C ASP A 154 14.56 -15.42 -2.37
N LEU A 155 14.16 -14.73 -1.29
CA LEU A 155 15.06 -13.84 -0.55
C LEU A 155 16.14 -14.63 0.20
N GLU A 156 15.78 -15.75 0.83
CA GLU A 156 16.72 -16.63 1.52
C GLU A 156 17.72 -17.28 0.55
N SER A 157 17.27 -17.71 -0.63
CA SER A 157 18.16 -18.22 -1.67
C SER A 157 19.09 -17.13 -2.19
N TYR A 158 18.58 -15.91 -2.42
CA TYR A 158 19.39 -14.79 -2.85
C TYR A 158 20.47 -14.44 -1.81
N ILE A 159 20.12 -14.34 -0.51
CA ILE A 159 21.09 -14.06 0.55
C ILE A 159 22.14 -15.17 0.64
N LYS A 160 21.75 -16.43 0.43
CA LYS A 160 22.69 -17.56 0.45
C LYS A 160 23.68 -17.50 -0.72
N GLU A 161 23.22 -17.14 -1.91
CA GLU A 161 24.06 -17.00 -3.10
C GLU A 161 24.95 -15.76 -3.05
N TYR A 162 24.42 -14.66 -2.49
CA TYR A 162 25.15 -13.41 -2.31
C TYR A 162 26.23 -13.53 -1.23
N ARG A 163 25.97 -14.26 -0.13
CA ARG A 163 26.96 -14.49 0.93
C ARG A 163 28.19 -15.21 0.37
N GLU A 164 29.37 -14.68 0.69
CA GLU A 164 30.69 -15.16 0.27
C GLU A 164 30.92 -15.08 -1.26
N SER A 165 30.03 -14.41 -1.98
CA SER A 165 30.22 -14.13 -3.40
C SER A 165 31.27 -13.04 -3.64
N GLY A 166 31.71 -12.93 -4.90
CA GLY A 166 32.53 -11.79 -5.34
C GLY A 166 31.79 -10.46 -5.22
N GLU A 167 30.47 -10.44 -5.44
CA GLU A 167 29.63 -9.24 -5.32
C GLU A 167 29.63 -8.71 -3.88
N GLU A 168 29.50 -9.59 -2.88
CA GLU A 168 29.59 -9.18 -1.48
C GLU A 168 30.95 -8.55 -1.15
N ARG A 169 32.05 -9.11 -1.67
CA ARG A 169 33.40 -8.55 -1.48
C ARG A 169 33.49 -7.14 -2.08
N GLU A 170 32.95 -6.92 -3.28
CA GLU A 170 32.95 -5.60 -3.92
C GLU A 170 32.07 -4.58 -3.18
N ASP A 171 30.89 -4.98 -2.72
CA ASP A 171 29.99 -4.11 -1.96
C ASP A 171 30.56 -3.77 -0.58
N VAL A 172 31.19 -4.73 0.11
CA VAL A 172 31.94 -4.48 1.36
C VAL A 172 33.05 -3.47 1.13
N LYS A 173 33.83 -3.63 0.05
CA LYS A 173 34.91 -2.71 -0.31
C LYS A 173 34.38 -1.30 -0.56
N LYS A 174 33.34 -1.18 -1.39
CA LYS A 174 32.69 0.10 -1.71
C LYS A 174 32.10 0.76 -0.46
N SER A 175 31.44 0.00 0.39
CA SER A 175 30.87 0.50 1.65
C SER A 175 31.96 0.97 2.62
N TYR A 176 33.07 0.23 2.71
CA TYR A 176 34.22 0.61 3.53
C TYR A 176 34.80 1.96 3.10
N GLU A 177 34.96 2.19 1.79
CA GLU A 177 35.45 3.45 1.22
C GLU A 177 34.47 4.60 1.49
N ASN A 178 33.17 4.39 1.24
CA ASN A 178 32.12 5.39 1.46
C ASN A 178 31.99 5.80 2.93
N HIS A 179 32.18 4.87 3.85
CA HIS A 179 32.02 5.08 5.29
C HIS A 179 33.33 5.23 6.06
N LYS A 180 34.48 5.28 5.35
CA LYS A 180 35.82 5.46 5.94
C LYS A 180 36.08 4.49 7.10
N GLY A 181 35.66 3.23 6.91
CA GLY A 181 35.84 2.14 7.87
C GLY A 181 34.93 2.13 9.11
N ASP A 182 33.85 2.92 9.16
CA ASP A 182 32.87 2.81 10.26
C ASP A 182 32.01 1.56 10.10
N MET A 183 32.36 0.51 10.85
CA MET A 183 31.65 -0.77 10.85
C MET A 183 30.14 -0.63 11.12
N GLY A 184 29.72 0.36 11.92
CA GLY A 184 28.30 0.57 12.19
C GLY A 184 27.50 0.97 10.95
N LYS A 185 28.11 1.74 10.04
CA LYS A 185 27.48 2.17 8.79
C LYS A 185 27.61 1.11 7.71
N ILE A 186 28.77 0.46 7.63
CA ILE A 186 29.03 -0.64 6.69
C ILE A 186 27.99 -1.75 6.87
N MET A 187 27.72 -2.15 8.12
CA MET A 187 26.73 -3.20 8.40
C MET A 187 25.29 -2.82 8.02
N ASN A 188 24.97 -1.52 7.97
CA ASN A 188 23.63 -1.06 7.58
C ASN A 188 23.49 -0.90 6.06
N ASP A 189 24.60 -0.76 5.35
CA ASP A 189 24.65 -0.55 3.90
C ASP A 189 24.63 -1.89 3.15
N ILE A 190 25.25 -2.94 3.72
CA ILE A 190 25.32 -4.27 3.09
C ILE A 190 24.01 -5.05 3.26
N ILE A 191 23.57 -5.71 2.19
CA ILE A 191 22.34 -6.49 2.12
C ILE A 191 22.44 -7.77 2.96
N GLY A 192 21.40 -8.09 3.74
CA GLY A 192 21.25 -9.39 4.40
C GLY A 192 22.22 -9.67 5.56
N VAL A 193 22.91 -8.63 6.03
CA VAL A 193 23.88 -8.70 7.11
C VAL A 193 23.21 -8.45 8.46
N SER A 194 23.42 -9.38 9.40
CA SER A 194 23.01 -9.22 10.80
C SER A 194 24.23 -8.89 11.67
N PHE A 195 23.98 -8.46 12.91
CA PHE A 195 25.05 -8.24 13.90
C PHE A 195 25.90 -9.50 14.18
N GLU A 196 25.38 -10.68 13.86
CA GLU A 196 26.08 -11.96 13.99
C GLU A 196 27.18 -12.12 12.93
N ASP A 197 27.01 -11.50 11.76
CA ASP A 197 27.94 -11.58 10.64
C ASP A 197 29.10 -10.56 10.77
N GLU A 198 29.14 -9.73 11.82
CA GLU A 198 30.14 -8.65 11.97
C GLU A 198 31.58 -9.20 11.99
N ASP A 199 31.82 -10.35 12.64
CA ASP A 199 33.14 -10.98 12.66
C ASP A 199 33.60 -11.39 11.25
N ARG A 200 32.68 -11.94 10.45
CA ARG A 200 32.94 -12.38 9.08
C ARG A 200 33.31 -11.20 8.19
N ILE A 201 32.51 -10.13 8.21
CA ILE A 201 32.77 -8.93 7.42
C ILE A 201 34.08 -8.25 7.86
N ARG A 202 34.38 -8.22 9.16
CA ARG A 202 35.65 -7.69 9.66
C ARG A 202 36.84 -8.50 9.17
N ASN A 203 36.76 -9.83 9.20
CA ASN A 203 37.82 -10.70 8.69
C ASN A 203 38.03 -10.48 7.19
N MET A 204 36.95 -10.33 6.42
CA MET A 204 37.01 -10.01 4.99
C MET A 204 37.69 -8.66 4.73
N ILE A 205 37.40 -7.64 5.53
CA ILE A 205 38.08 -6.33 5.43
C ILE A 205 39.56 -6.45 5.79
N ASN A 206 39.92 -7.25 6.81
CA ASN A 206 41.31 -7.49 7.16
C ASN A 206 42.06 -8.17 6.01
N GLU A 207 41.47 -9.19 5.37
CA GLU A 207 42.03 -9.84 4.18
C GLU A 207 42.27 -8.82 3.06
N MET A 208 41.31 -7.92 2.79
CA MET A 208 41.45 -6.88 1.77
C MET A 208 42.54 -5.86 2.11
N ILE A 209 42.73 -5.53 3.40
CA ILE A 209 43.80 -4.64 3.85
C ILE A 209 45.17 -5.32 3.71
N GLU A 210 45.26 -6.60 4.05
CA GLU A 210 46.48 -7.42 3.89
C GLU A 210 46.87 -7.57 2.42
N ASN A 211 45.89 -7.76 1.53
CA ASN A 211 46.08 -7.79 0.08
C ASN A 211 46.38 -6.41 -0.53
N GLY A 212 46.35 -5.33 0.27
CA GLY A 212 46.59 -3.96 -0.19
C GLY A 212 45.46 -3.34 -1.01
N GLU A 213 44.28 -3.97 -1.03
CA GLU A 213 43.11 -3.49 -1.78
C GLU A 213 42.39 -2.34 -1.08
N LEU A 214 42.45 -2.29 0.25
CA LEU A 214 41.84 -1.27 1.08
C LEU A 214 42.87 -0.55 1.94
N LYS A 215 42.69 0.77 2.10
CA LYS A 215 43.53 1.58 2.98
C LYS A 215 43.03 1.48 4.41
N LEU A 216 43.90 1.09 5.32
CA LEU A 216 43.63 1.05 6.76
C LEU A 216 43.19 2.44 7.27
N THR A 217 41.96 2.55 7.77
CA THR A 217 41.42 3.80 8.33
C THR A 217 41.46 3.79 9.86
N LYS A 218 41.69 4.98 10.45
CA LYS A 218 41.69 5.16 11.92
C LYS A 218 40.37 4.75 12.57
N SER A 219 39.24 4.96 11.90
CA SER A 219 37.91 4.59 12.39
C SER A 219 37.76 3.08 12.60
N PHE A 220 38.35 2.29 11.70
CA PHE A 220 38.31 0.83 11.75
C PHE A 220 39.25 0.27 12.82
N VAL A 221 40.48 0.81 12.89
CA VAL A 221 41.51 0.36 13.85
C VAL A 221 41.14 0.72 15.29
N ASN A 222 40.73 1.96 15.52
CA ASN A 222 40.45 2.46 16.87
C ASN A 222 39.03 2.11 17.34
N GLU A 223 38.35 1.18 16.68
CA GLU A 223 37.03 0.77 17.12
C GLU A 223 37.12 0.03 18.45
N SER A 224 36.59 0.65 19.51
CA SER A 224 36.58 0.04 20.83
C SER A 224 35.74 -1.24 20.85
N ARG A 225 36.24 -2.26 21.55
CA ARG A 225 35.49 -3.47 21.92
C ARG A 225 34.15 -3.13 22.58
N GLN A 226 34.10 -2.00 23.30
CA GLN A 226 32.87 -1.49 23.93
C GLN A 226 31.82 -1.04 22.90
N LYS A 227 32.19 -0.30 21.85
CA LYS A 227 31.27 0.11 20.77
C LYS A 227 30.67 -1.11 20.07
N ARG A 228 31.50 -2.14 19.86
CA ARG A 228 31.09 -3.43 19.30
C ARG A 228 30.10 -4.17 20.20
N ALA A 229 30.45 -4.36 21.47
CA ALA A 229 29.56 -4.98 22.45
C ALA A 229 28.23 -4.22 22.61
N LYS A 230 28.25 -2.88 22.50
CA LYS A 230 27.06 -2.03 22.53
C LYS A 230 26.13 -2.30 21.35
N ARG A 231 26.67 -2.45 20.13
CA ARG A 231 25.89 -2.80 18.92
C ARG A 231 25.25 -4.18 19.06
N GLN A 232 26.03 -5.18 19.48
CA GLN A 232 25.51 -6.53 19.73
C GLN A 232 24.41 -6.54 20.80
N LYS A 233 24.59 -5.78 21.88
CA LYS A 233 23.59 -5.66 22.95
C LYS A 233 22.32 -4.95 22.49
N ALA A 234 22.45 -3.90 21.68
CA ALA A 234 21.30 -3.18 21.11
C ALA A 234 20.48 -4.08 20.19
N ALA A 235 21.13 -4.80 19.26
CA ALA A 235 20.45 -5.72 18.36
C ALA A 235 19.78 -6.88 19.10
N LYS A 236 20.44 -7.48 20.10
CA LYS A 236 19.83 -8.51 20.97
C LYS A 236 18.63 -7.98 21.77
N LYS A 237 18.65 -6.70 22.16
CA LYS A 237 17.52 -6.06 22.85
C LYS A 237 16.35 -5.84 21.89
N GLU A 238 16.62 -5.31 20.70
CA GLU A 238 15.62 -5.11 19.64
C GLU A 238 14.97 -6.43 19.22
N ALA A 239 15.75 -7.50 19.01
CA ALA A 239 15.23 -8.83 18.70
C ALA A 239 14.32 -9.39 19.80
N LYS A 240 14.66 -9.16 21.07
CA LYS A 240 13.81 -9.55 22.21
C LYS A 240 12.52 -8.73 22.28
N GLU A 241 12.59 -7.43 22.01
CA GLU A 241 11.42 -6.56 21.94
C GLU A 241 10.50 -6.98 20.78
N ALA A 242 11.05 -7.26 19.60
CA ALA A 242 10.31 -7.78 18.46
C ALA A 242 9.63 -9.12 18.76
N ALA A 243 10.36 -10.07 19.39
CA ALA A 243 9.79 -11.36 19.78
C ALA A 243 8.70 -11.23 20.85
N LYS A 244 8.86 -10.30 21.81
CA LYS A 244 7.83 -10.01 22.81
C LYS A 244 6.58 -9.39 22.17
N MET A 245 6.76 -8.43 21.27
CA MET A 245 5.66 -7.82 20.52
C MET A 245 4.93 -8.87 19.67
N LEU A 246 5.66 -9.80 19.05
CA LEU A 246 5.06 -10.90 18.29
C LEU A 246 4.17 -11.77 19.21
N LYS A 247 4.67 -12.18 20.37
CA LYS A 247 3.88 -12.92 21.37
C LYS A 247 2.68 -12.15 21.86
N GLU A 248 2.83 -10.87 22.18
CA GLU A 248 1.70 -10.04 22.62
C GLU A 248 0.62 -9.89 21.53
N ILE A 249 1.03 -9.81 20.26
CA ILE A 249 0.11 -9.78 19.13
C ILE A 249 -0.62 -11.14 18.99
N GLU A 250 0.12 -12.25 19.10
CA GLU A 250 -0.45 -13.60 19.05
C GLU A 250 -1.44 -13.85 20.20
N GLU A 251 -1.11 -13.40 21.43
CA GLU A 251 -1.94 -13.54 22.63
C GLU A 251 -3.19 -12.66 22.60
N LYS A 252 -3.07 -11.38 22.19
CA LYS A 252 -4.20 -10.42 22.21
C LYS A 252 -5.16 -10.62 21.04
N GLU A 253 -4.68 -11.02 19.86
CA GLU A 253 -5.44 -10.87 18.61
C GLU A 253 -5.57 -12.19 17.80
N GLY A 254 -5.00 -13.30 18.31
CA GLY A 254 -5.06 -14.63 17.71
C GLY A 254 -4.21 -14.80 16.45
N SER A 255 -4.17 -16.00 15.87
CA SER A 255 -3.33 -16.36 14.71
C SER A 255 -3.79 -15.77 13.36
N LYS A 256 -4.33 -14.55 13.36
CA LYS A 256 -4.63 -13.82 12.12
C LYS A 256 -3.35 -13.20 11.57
N SER A 257 -3.15 -13.31 10.26
CA SER A 257 -1.98 -12.76 9.56
C SER A 257 -1.75 -11.29 9.92
N LEU A 258 -0.52 -10.94 10.31
CA LEU A 258 -0.07 -9.59 10.68
C LEU A 258 -0.58 -8.49 9.72
N VAL A 259 -0.69 -8.81 8.44
CA VAL A 259 -1.24 -7.92 7.40
C VAL A 259 -2.70 -7.55 7.69
N ALA A 260 -3.52 -8.53 8.06
CA ALA A 260 -4.92 -8.29 8.41
C ALA A 260 -5.05 -7.39 9.64
N LEU A 261 -4.11 -7.47 10.58
CA LEU A 261 -4.07 -6.66 11.80
C LEU A 261 -3.64 -5.21 11.53
N ILE A 262 -2.63 -5.00 10.68
CA ILE A 262 -2.24 -3.64 10.24
C ILE A 262 -3.41 -2.96 9.50
N GLN A 263 -4.09 -3.70 8.64
CA GLN A 263 -5.29 -3.21 7.94
C GLN A 263 -6.41 -2.86 8.91
N ASP A 264 -6.66 -3.68 9.93
CA ASP A 264 -7.69 -3.41 10.93
C ASP A 264 -7.37 -2.15 11.77
N ARG A 265 -6.13 -1.97 12.20
CA ARG A 265 -5.71 -0.74 12.91
C ARG A 265 -5.80 0.50 12.02
N GLN A 266 -5.43 0.41 10.75
CA GLN A 266 -5.60 1.51 9.79
C GLN A 266 -7.08 1.89 9.63
N LYS A 267 -7.98 0.88 9.55
CA LYS A 267 -9.43 1.12 9.52
C LYS A 267 -9.94 1.81 10.78
N ASN A 268 -9.47 1.39 11.96
CA ASN A 268 -9.84 2.00 13.24
C ASN A 268 -9.29 3.43 13.38
N LYS A 269 -8.09 3.72 12.86
CA LYS A 269 -7.55 5.09 12.77
C LYS A 269 -8.35 5.97 11.80
N MET A 270 -8.76 5.47 10.63
CA MET A 270 -9.64 6.21 9.72
C MET A 270 -10.97 6.55 10.38
N ASN A 271 -11.60 5.59 11.08
CA ASN A 271 -12.83 5.86 11.83
C ASN A 271 -12.67 6.97 12.88
N GLY A 272 -11.53 7.01 13.57
CA GLY A 272 -11.22 8.09 14.52
C GLY A 272 -10.98 9.44 13.83
N TYR A 273 -10.33 9.43 12.67
CA TYR A 273 -10.09 10.62 11.87
C TYR A 273 -11.38 11.19 11.27
N ASP A 274 -12.28 10.34 10.77
CA ASP A 274 -13.60 10.75 10.27
C ASP A 274 -14.39 11.44 11.38
N LYS A 275 -14.46 10.83 12.58
CA LYS A 275 -15.10 11.46 13.76
C LYS A 275 -14.45 12.79 14.14
N PHE A 276 -13.12 12.87 14.13
CA PHE A 276 -12.42 14.13 14.39
C PHE A 276 -12.74 15.20 13.34
N CYS A 277 -12.82 14.83 12.06
CA CYS A 277 -13.21 15.73 10.99
C CYS A 277 -14.68 16.16 11.12
N ASP A 278 -15.58 15.26 11.51
CA ASP A 278 -16.99 15.57 11.79
C ASP A 278 -17.13 16.54 12.97
N GLU A 279 -16.34 16.37 14.03
CA GLU A 279 -16.28 17.28 15.18
C GLU A 279 -15.74 18.66 14.77
N LEU A 280 -14.70 18.71 13.94
CA LEU A 280 -14.19 19.96 13.37
C LEU A 280 -15.23 20.63 12.47
N ALA A 281 -15.90 19.87 11.60
CA ALA A 281 -16.95 20.36 10.74
C ALA A 281 -18.10 20.94 11.58
N ALA A 282 -18.55 20.25 12.62
CA ALA A 282 -19.58 20.75 13.53
C ALA A 282 -19.15 22.06 14.22
N LYS A 283 -17.89 22.16 14.66
CA LYS A 283 -17.35 23.34 15.34
C LYS A 283 -17.29 24.58 14.44
N TYR A 284 -16.97 24.43 13.16
CA TYR A 284 -16.79 25.56 12.23
C TYR A 284 -17.99 25.83 11.32
N CYS A 285 -18.84 24.84 11.04
CA CYS A 285 -20.07 25.03 10.26
C CYS A 285 -21.20 25.64 11.11
N ASN A 286 -21.26 25.35 12.41
CA ASN A 286 -22.20 26.03 13.32
C ASN A 286 -21.67 27.42 13.72
N LYS A 287 -21.69 28.37 12.77
CA LYS A 287 -21.63 29.79 13.13
C LYS A 287 -22.87 30.10 13.98
N PRO A 288 -22.73 30.57 15.23
CA PRO A 288 -23.89 30.97 16.02
C PRO A 288 -24.64 32.05 15.27
N ALA A 289 -25.94 31.82 15.06
CA ALA A 289 -26.83 32.70 14.32
C ALA A 289 -26.58 34.16 14.75
N SER A 290 -26.06 34.96 13.83
CA SER A 290 -25.90 36.39 14.02
C SER A 290 -27.24 36.95 14.44
N ARG A 291 -27.30 37.40 15.70
CA ARG A 291 -28.41 38.08 16.35
C ARG A 291 -28.98 39.11 15.36
N LYS A 292 -30.14 38.82 14.74
CA LYS A 292 -30.85 39.78 13.89
C LYS A 292 -31.08 41.04 14.72
N ARG A 293 -30.36 42.12 14.39
CA ARG A 293 -30.66 43.47 14.89
C ARG A 293 -32.11 43.76 14.48
N LYS A 294 -32.98 43.98 15.47
CA LYS A 294 -34.32 44.53 15.25
C LYS A 294 -34.16 45.81 14.43
N ALA A 295 -34.83 45.86 13.28
CA ALA A 295 -34.94 47.07 12.47
C ALA A 295 -36.27 47.74 12.81
N SER A 296 -36.16 49.03 13.12
CA SER A 296 -37.19 50.05 13.38
C SER A 296 -38.08 49.84 14.60
#